data_AF-A0A820KYN3-F1
#
_entry.id   AF-A0A820KYN3-F1
#
_cell.length_a   1.000
_cell.length_b   1.000
_cell.length_c   1.000
_cell.angle_alpha   90.00
_cell.angle_beta   90.00
_cell.angle_gamma   90.00
#
_symmetry.space_group_name_H-M   'P 1'
#
loop_
_entity.id
_entity.type
_entity.pdbx_description
1 polymer ?
#
loop_
_entity_poly.entity_id
_entity_poly.type
_entity_poly.pdbx_seq_one_letter_code
_entity_poly.pdbx_strand_id
1 'polypeptide(L)' 'MAGPHPPFNSDPQDSPGLESQMDPKPDYGYLSYNGSGKLQGKIAIITGDDSGIGRAVVLAFA' A
#
# COMPACT_ATOMS: atom_id res chain seq x y z
N MET A 1 -13.62 7.02 3.30
CA MET A 1 -14.41 6.31 2.27
C MET A 1 -14.39 4.83 2.64
N ALA A 2 -15.51 4.12 2.58
CA ALA A 2 -15.48 2.67 2.73
C ALA A 2 -14.81 2.08 1.47
N GLY A 3 -13.88 1.14 1.66
CA GLY A 3 -13.16 0.51 0.55
C GLY A 3 -14.07 -0.35 -0.34
N PRO A 4 -13.52 -0.97 -1.40
CA PRO A 4 -14.29 -1.92 -2.21
C PRO A 4 -14.76 -3.10 -1.36
N HIS A 5 -15.97 -3.61 -1.65
CA HIS A 5 -16.58 -4.74 -0.97
C HIS A 5 -16.70 -5.93 -1.94
N PRO A 6 -16.71 -7.18 -1.45
CA PRO A 6 -16.87 -8.36 -2.29
C PRO A 6 -18.16 -8.34 -3.13
N PRO A 7 -18.19 -9.05 -4.28
CA PRO A 7 -17.13 -9.93 -4.79
C PRO A 7 -15.95 -9.17 -5.43
N PHE A 8 -14.77 -9.79 -5.43
CA PHE A 8 -13.57 -9.28 -6.11
C PHE A 8 -13.28 -10.11 -7.36
N ASN A 9 -12.71 -9.48 -8.40
CA ASN A 9 -12.45 -10.10 -9.71
C ASN A 9 -10.98 -10.51 -9.89
N SER A 10 -10.27 -10.79 -8.79
CA SER A 10 -8.86 -11.17 -8.83
C SER A 10 -8.71 -12.68 -8.86
N ASP A 11 -7.93 -13.20 -9.80
CA ASP A 11 -7.52 -14.60 -9.80
C ASP A 11 -6.46 -14.86 -8.71
N PRO A 12 -6.40 -16.08 -8.14
CA PRO A 12 -5.31 -16.48 -7.26
C PRO A 12 -3.95 -16.36 -7.95
N GLN A 13 -2.94 -15.92 -7.18
CA GLN A 13 -1.57 -15.79 -7.65
C GLN A 13 -0.64 -16.60 -6.75
N ASP A 14 0.44 -17.13 -7.33
CA ASP A 14 1.52 -17.72 -6.55
C ASP A 14 2.30 -16.64 -5.79
N SER A 15 2.86 -17.02 -4.64
CA SER A 15 3.70 -16.14 -3.84
C SER A 15 4.92 -15.63 -4.64
N PRO A 16 5.30 -14.34 -4.54
CA PRO A 16 4.76 -13.31 -3.62
C PRO A 16 3.51 -12.55 -4.12
N GLY A 17 3.05 -12.81 -5.34
CA GLY A 17 1.97 -12.06 -5.99
C GLY A 17 2.36 -10.64 -6.42
N LEU A 18 1.51 -9.99 -7.21
CA LEU A 18 1.70 -8.64 -7.74
C LEU A 18 0.43 -7.80 -7.55
N GLU A 19 0.55 -6.67 -6.87
CA GLU A 19 -0.58 -5.72 -6.70
C GLU A 19 -1.12 -5.21 -8.04
N SER A 20 -0.27 -5.09 -9.06
CA SER A 20 -0.68 -4.64 -10.38
C SER A 20 -1.66 -5.59 -11.07
N GLN A 21 -1.73 -6.84 -10.61
CA GLN A 21 -2.62 -7.89 -11.11
C GLN A 21 -3.90 -8.04 -10.26
N MET A 22 -4.07 -7.22 -9.22
CA MET A 22 -5.29 -7.22 -8.40
C MET A 22 -6.37 -6.32 -9.01
N ASP A 23 -7.61 -6.79 -8.95
CA ASP A 23 -8.82 -6.02 -9.26
C ASP A 23 -9.85 -6.15 -8.12
N PRO A 24 -10.15 -5.05 -7.40
CA PRO A 24 -9.59 -3.70 -7.56
C PRO A 24 -8.14 -3.61 -7.08
N LYS A 25 -7.40 -2.62 -7.61
CA LYS A 25 -6.06 -2.30 -7.12
C LYS A 25 -6.11 -1.83 -5.65
N PRO A 26 -5.15 -2.25 -4.80
CA PRO A 26 -5.04 -1.74 -3.45
C PRO A 26 -4.85 -0.22 -3.41
N ASP A 27 -5.55 0.44 -2.49
CA ASP A 27 -5.28 1.82 -2.11
C ASP A 27 -4.31 1.83 -0.92
N TYR A 28 -3.06 2.18 -1.18
CA TYR A 28 -2.01 2.32 -0.15
C TYR A 28 -1.91 3.75 0.39
N GLY A 29 -2.92 4.58 0.16
CA GLY A 29 -3.00 5.95 0.70
C GLY A 29 -2.41 7.03 -0.22
N TYR A 30 -2.12 6.71 -1.49
CA TYR A 30 -1.40 7.60 -2.41
C TYR A 30 -2.04 8.99 -2.57
N LEU A 31 -3.37 9.04 -2.60
CA LEU A 31 -4.13 10.29 -2.73
C LEU A 31 -4.70 10.80 -1.39
N SER A 32 -4.78 9.94 -0.38
CA SER A 32 -5.55 10.20 0.84
C SER A 32 -4.67 10.51 2.05
N TYR A 33 -3.42 10.05 2.08
CA TYR A 33 -2.51 10.33 3.18
C TYR A 33 -1.99 11.76 3.11
N ASN A 34 -2.04 12.46 4.24
CA ASN A 34 -1.50 13.81 4.39
C ASN A 34 -0.54 13.85 5.60
N GLY A 35 0.74 14.06 5.31
CA GLY A 35 1.80 14.09 6.33
C GLY A 35 1.69 15.30 7.26
N SER A 36 2.10 15.10 8.52
CA SER A 36 2.11 16.16 9.56
C SER A 36 3.50 16.42 10.14
N GLY A 37 4.56 16.01 9.42
CA GLY A 37 5.96 16.25 9.81
C GLY A 37 6.44 15.43 11.02
N LYS A 38 5.67 14.44 11.48
CA LYS A 38 5.98 13.65 12.69
C LYS A 38 7.32 12.91 12.63
N LEU A 39 7.81 12.61 11.43
CA LEU A 39 9.03 11.83 11.19
C LEU A 39 10.15 12.65 10.53
N GLN A 40 10.04 13.98 10.55
CA GLN A 40 11.06 14.85 9.95
C GLN A 40 12.46 14.51 10.48
N GLY A 41 13.40 14.30 9.54
CA GLY A 41 14.81 14.00 9.83
C GLY A 41 15.07 12.60 10.38
N LYS A 42 14.08 11.69 10.34
CA LYS A 42 14.29 10.27 10.68
C LYS A 42 14.72 9.48 9.44
N ILE A 43 15.41 8.37 9.68
CA ILE A 43 15.86 7.43 8.65
C ILE A 43 15.27 6.07 9.03
N ALA A 44 14.66 5.37 8.07
CA ALA A 44 14.13 4.03 8.25
C ALA A 44 14.57 3.11 7.11
N ILE A 45 14.73 1.82 7.44
CA ILE A 45 14.85 0.71 6.48
C ILE A 45 13.54 -0.05 6.56
N ILE A 46 12.85 -0.16 5.43
CA ILE A 46 11.57 -0.85 5.32
C ILE A 46 11.77 -1.99 4.31
N THR A 47 11.40 -3.22 4.69
CA THR A 47 11.50 -4.40 3.83
C THR A 47 10.12 -4.78 3.30
N GLY A 48 10.04 -5.26 2.06
CA GLY A 48 8.75 -5.59 1.43
C GLY A 48 7.89 -4.35 1.17
N ASP A 49 8.54 -3.23 0.84
CA ASP A 49 7.90 -1.94 0.53
C ASP A 49 7.41 -1.84 -0.91
N ASP A 50 7.64 -2.88 -1.71
CA ASP A 50 7.21 -2.98 -3.09
C ASP A 50 5.69 -3.04 -3.21
N SER A 51 4.95 -3.47 -2.18
CA SER A 51 3.51 -3.67 -2.22
C SER A 51 2.83 -3.52 -0.84
N GLY A 52 1.49 -3.40 -0.86
CA GLY A 52 0.60 -3.53 0.27
C GLY A 52 0.89 -2.57 1.41
N ILE A 53 0.96 -3.13 2.62
CA ILE A 53 1.19 -2.37 3.85
C ILE A 53 2.59 -1.76 3.86
N GLY A 54 3.62 -2.46 3.35
CA GLY A 54 4.98 -1.93 3.29
C GLY A 54 5.05 -0.67 2.43
N ARG A 55 4.41 -0.70 1.26
CA ARG A 55 4.28 0.47 0.38
C ARG A 55 3.54 1.63 1.06
N ALA A 56 2.43 1.33 1.75
CA ALA A 56 1.68 2.34 2.50
C ALA A 56 2.54 2.98 3.61
N VAL A 57 3.38 2.20 4.29
CA VAL A 57 4.30 2.70 5.32
C VAL A 57 5.37 3.59 4.70
N VAL A 58 5.97 3.22 3.57
CA VAL A 58 6.94 4.09 2.88
C VAL A 58 6.31 5.43 2.51
N LEU A 59 5.10 5.41 1.94
CA LEU A 59 4.38 6.63 1.59
C LEU A 59 4.08 7.51 2.80
N ALA A 60 3.74 6.90 3.94
CA ALA A 60 3.45 7.64 5.18
C ALA A 60 4.72 8.13 5.92
N PHE A 61 5.86 7.46 5.69
CA PHE A 61 7.14 7.82 6.29
C PHE A 61 7.82 8.98 5.55
N ALA A 62 7.74 8.99 4.22
CA ALA A 62 8.35 9.98 3.33
C ALA A 62 7.79 11.40 3.54
#